data_AF-A0A1I4TFX4-F1
#
_entry.id   AF-A0A1I4TFX4-F1
#
_cell.length_a   1.000
_cell.length_b   1.000
_cell.length_c   1.000
_cell.angle_alpha   90.00
_cell.angle_beta   90.00
_cell.angle_gamma   90.00
#
_symmetry.space_group_name_H-M   'P 1'
#
loop_
_entity.id
_entity.type
_entity.pdbx_description
1 polymer ?
#
loop_
_entity_poly.entity_id
_entity_poly.type
_entity_poly.pdbx_seq_one_letter_code
_entity_poly.pdbx_strand_id
1 'polypeptide(L)'
;MVELRTLLRLQALFAALSLGYLITSLLRRELTGDALSAAAIGPSIVMFIVYFGVLYIGKIGRVGWYRLGMIPALVLFGGGGVIANVLRYADSGLENYASNTTFAVAVAINGFGTALNIVALFGWFKTVNCTG
;
A
#
# COMPACT_ATOMS: atom_id res chain seq x y z
N MET A 1 14.52 12.55 10.63
CA MET A 1 14.10 12.49 9.21
C MET A 1 14.72 11.27 8.58
N VAL A 2 13.93 10.46 7.87
CA VAL A 2 14.36 9.23 7.19
C VAL A 2 15.12 9.56 5.91
N GLU A 3 16.07 8.73 5.50
CA GLU A 3 16.74 8.87 4.19
C GLU A 3 15.79 8.47 3.04
N LEU A 4 15.83 9.17 1.90
CA LEU A 4 15.01 8.85 0.73
C LEU A 4 15.18 7.38 0.31
N ARG A 5 16.42 6.88 0.32
CA ARG A 5 16.71 5.47 0.01
C ARG A 5 15.97 4.51 0.95
N THR A 6 15.92 4.83 2.24
CA THR A 6 15.22 4.01 3.24
C THR A 6 13.71 4.13 3.06
N LEU A 7 13.20 5.34 2.81
CA LEU A 7 11.77 5.57 2.55
C LEU A 7 11.28 4.76 1.34
N LEU A 8 12.01 4.82 0.23
CA LEU A 8 11.69 4.04 -0.98
C LEU A 8 11.74 2.53 -0.72
N ARG A 9 12.70 2.04 0.09
CA ARG A 9 12.78 0.62 0.48
C ARG A 9 11.58 0.19 1.32
N LEU A 10 11.17 1.02 2.28
CA LEU A 10 10.00 0.75 3.12
C LEU A 10 8.70 0.78 2.30
N GLN A 11 8.58 1.71 1.35
CA GLN A 11 7.45 1.76 0.42
C GLN A 11 7.41 0.54 -0.51
N ALA A 12 8.58 0.09 -0.99
CA ALA A 12 8.68 -1.14 -1.78
C ALA A 12 8.34 -2.38 -0.94
N LEU A 13 8.75 -2.44 0.33
CA LEU A 13 8.36 -3.49 1.27
C LEU A 13 6.85 -3.51 1.50
N PHE A 14 6.24 -2.34 1.72
CA PHE A 14 4.78 -2.19 1.80
C PHE A 14 4.09 -2.77 0.54
N ALA A 15 4.56 -2.41 -0.65
CA ALA A 15 4.00 -2.90 -1.91
C ALA A 15 4.16 -4.42 -2.03
N ALA A 16 5.31 -4.97 -1.66
CA ALA A 16 5.55 -6.42 -1.66
C ALA A 16 4.65 -7.17 -0.68
N LEU A 17 4.48 -6.66 0.56
CA LEU A 17 3.58 -7.24 1.56
C LEU A 17 2.12 -7.21 1.09
N SER A 18 1.70 -6.10 0.47
CA SER A 18 0.35 -5.95 -0.07
C SER A 18 0.09 -6.92 -1.22
N LEU A 19 1.03 -7.07 -2.14
CA LEU A 19 0.95 -8.06 -3.22
C LEU A 19 0.93 -9.49 -2.66
N GLY A 20 1.76 -9.79 -1.66
CA GLY A 20 1.74 -11.08 -0.96
C GLY A 20 0.37 -11.37 -0.38
N TYR A 21 -0.22 -10.41 0.34
CA TYR A 21 -1.57 -10.54 0.89
C TYR A 21 -2.63 -10.78 -0.20
N LEU A 22 -2.56 -10.05 -1.32
CA LEU A 22 -3.48 -10.22 -2.45
C LEU A 22 -3.33 -11.61 -3.11
N ILE A 23 -2.10 -12.09 -3.29
CA ILE A 23 -1.82 -13.43 -3.83
C ILE A 23 -2.37 -14.49 -2.89
N THR A 24 -2.13 -14.39 -1.58
CA THR A 24 -2.70 -15.33 -0.59
C THR A 24 -4.22 -15.28 -0.59
N SER A 25 -4.82 -14.09 -0.75
CA SER A 25 -6.27 -13.93 -0.87
C SER A 25 -6.82 -14.60 -2.13
N LEU A 26 -6.11 -14.51 -3.25
CA LEU A 26 -6.47 -15.18 -4.50
C LEU A 26 -6.37 -16.70 -4.35
N LEU A 27 -5.24 -17.21 -3.85
CA LEU A 27 -5.03 -18.64 -3.66
C LEU A 27 -6.10 -19.26 -2.75
N ARG A 28 -6.45 -18.58 -1.64
CA ARG A 28 -7.52 -19.04 -0.76
C ARG A 28 -8.88 -19.09 -1.48
N ARG A 29 -9.19 -18.09 -2.31
CA ARG A 29 -10.42 -18.05 -3.11
C ARG A 29 -10.49 -19.24 -4.06
N GLU A 30 -9.40 -19.53 -4.77
CA GLU A 30 -9.34 -20.69 -5.68
C GLU A 30 -9.46 -22.03 -4.93
N LEU A 31 -8.95 -22.13 -3.70
CA LEU A 31 -8.97 -23.37 -2.91
C LEU A 31 -10.26 -23.61 -2.13
N THR A 32 -10.93 -22.55 -1.67
CA THR A 32 -12.05 -22.66 -0.71
C THR A 32 -13.35 -22.02 -1.19
N GLY A 33 -13.33 -21.30 -2.32
CA GLY A 33 -14.43 -20.45 -2.77
C GLY A 33 -14.42 -19.04 -2.16
N ASP A 34 -13.78 -18.87 -0.99
CA ASP A 34 -13.78 -17.61 -0.24
C ASP A 34 -12.40 -16.91 -0.24
N ALA A 35 -12.41 -15.60 -0.50
CA ALA A 35 -11.21 -14.78 -0.41
C ALA A 35 -10.84 -14.45 1.06
N LEU A 36 -9.59 -14.03 1.30
CA LEU A 36 -9.21 -13.49 2.62
C LEU A 36 -9.96 -12.17 2.91
N SER A 37 -10.14 -11.35 1.88
CA SER A 37 -10.91 -10.11 1.99
C SER A 37 -11.62 -9.79 0.67
N ALA A 38 -12.66 -8.97 0.74
CA ALA A 38 -13.37 -8.42 -0.42
C ALA A 38 -12.56 -7.33 -1.16
N ALA A 39 -11.24 -7.49 -1.30
CA ALA A 39 -10.39 -6.59 -2.07
C ALA A 39 -10.52 -6.90 -3.57
N ALA A 40 -10.57 -5.87 -4.41
CA ALA A 40 -10.55 -6.02 -5.86
C ALA A 40 -9.13 -6.38 -6.34
N ILE A 41 -8.82 -7.67 -6.41
CA ILE A 41 -7.46 -8.19 -6.63
C ILE A 41 -6.83 -7.66 -7.92
N GLY A 42 -7.51 -7.82 -9.06
CA GLY A 42 -6.99 -7.38 -10.37
C GLY A 42 -6.63 -5.89 -10.42
N PRO A 43 -7.58 -4.97 -10.14
CA PRO A 43 -7.30 -3.54 -10.06
C PRO A 43 -6.18 -3.19 -9.07
N SER A 44 -6.09 -3.90 -7.93
CA SER A 44 -5.04 -3.66 -6.95
C SER A 44 -3.65 -4.03 -7.44
N ILE A 45 -3.51 -5.13 -8.20
CA ILE A 45 -2.22 -5.53 -8.80
C ILE A 45 -1.74 -4.46 -9.78
N VAL A 46 -2.63 -3.98 -10.67
CA VAL A 46 -2.30 -2.91 -11.64
C VAL A 46 -1.86 -1.64 -10.90
N MET A 47 -2.58 -1.27 -9.83
CA MET A 47 -2.23 -0.14 -9.00
C MET A 47 -0.82 -0.27 -8.40
N PHE A 48 -0.44 -1.45 -7.89
CA PHE A 48 0.91 -1.66 -7.33
C PHE A 48 2.00 -1.61 -8.39
N ILE A 49 1.74 -2.05 -9.62
CA ILE A 49 2.67 -1.89 -10.75
C ILE A 49 2.93 -0.41 -11.03
N VAL A 50 1.86 0.39 -11.12
CA VAL A 50 1.97 1.85 -11.29
C VAL A 50 2.72 2.47 -10.12
N TYR A 51 2.43 2.04 -8.89
CA TYR A 51 3.09 2.52 -7.69
C TYR A 51 4.60 2.24 -7.70
N PHE A 52 5.04 1.06 -8.13
CA PHE A 52 6.46 0.78 -8.33
C PHE A 52 7.11 1.71 -9.36
N GLY A 53 6.39 2.07 -10.43
CA GLY A 53 6.82 3.09 -11.38
C GLY A 53 7.08 4.44 -10.70
N VAL A 54 6.17 4.87 -9.82
CA VAL A 54 6.34 6.10 -9.03
C VAL A 54 7.54 6.02 -8.08
N LEU A 55 7.76 4.87 -7.43
CA LEU A 55 8.94 4.68 -6.58
C LEU A 55 10.24 4.74 -7.39
N TYR A 56 10.24 4.20 -8.61
CA TYR A 56 11.39 4.26 -9.51
C TYR A 56 11.73 5.69 -9.90
N ILE A 57 10.73 6.56 -10.14
CA ILE A 57 10.92 8.00 -10.36
C ILE A 57 11.66 8.64 -9.17
N GLY A 58 11.30 8.27 -7.94
CA GLY A 58 12.00 8.72 -6.74
C GLY A 58 13.45 8.23 -6.68
N LYS A 59 13.69 6.97 -7.07
CA LYS A 59 15.03 6.36 -7.12
C LYS A 59 15.98 7.07 -8.08
N ILE A 60 15.49 7.55 -9.22
CA ILE A 60 16.29 8.29 -10.22
C ILE A 60 16.44 9.79 -9.90
N GLY A 61 16.07 10.23 -8.69
CA GLY A 61 16.26 11.60 -8.22
C GLY A 61 15.21 12.61 -8.68
N ARG A 62 14.13 12.19 -9.36
CA ARG A 62 13.03 13.07 -9.77
C ARG A 62 12.03 13.27 -8.63
N VAL A 63 12.52 13.88 -7.54
CA VAL A 63 11.82 13.96 -6.24
C VAL A 63 10.46 14.66 -6.34
N GLY A 64 10.33 15.73 -7.13
CA GLY A 64 9.05 16.43 -7.30
C GLY A 64 7.94 15.53 -7.86
N TRP A 65 8.24 14.79 -8.93
CA TRP A 65 7.30 13.85 -9.56
C TRP A 65 6.96 12.67 -8.66
N TYR A 66 7.95 12.13 -7.95
CA TYR A 66 7.74 11.12 -6.93
C TYR A 66 6.74 11.60 -5.86
N ARG A 67 6.91 12.81 -5.33
CA ARG A 67 6.01 13.39 -4.33
C ARG A 67 4.59 13.58 -4.85
N LEU A 68 4.43 14.08 -6.07
CA LEU A 68 3.12 14.21 -6.72
C LEU A 68 2.42 12.86 -6.87
N GLY A 69 3.16 11.81 -7.21
CA GLY A 69 2.64 10.44 -7.30
C GLY A 69 2.16 9.87 -5.96
N MET A 70 2.53 10.47 -4.82
CA MET A 70 2.03 10.05 -3.50
C MET A 70 0.58 10.49 -3.26
N ILE A 71 0.09 11.53 -3.93
CA ILE A 71 -1.29 12.02 -3.79
C ILE A 71 -2.31 10.92 -4.13
N PRO A 72 -2.31 10.33 -5.35
CA PRO A 72 -3.22 9.24 -5.65
C PRO A 72 -2.97 8.01 -4.76
N ALA A 73 -1.72 7.74 -4.38
CA ALA A 73 -1.40 6.65 -3.47
C ALA A 73 -2.10 6.81 -2.11
N LEU A 74 -2.21 8.02 -1.57
CA LEU A 74 -2.91 8.28 -0.31
C LEU A 74 -4.42 8.08 -0.43
N VAL A 75 -5.02 8.50 -1.54
CA VAL A 75 -6.44 8.26 -1.79
C VAL A 75 -6.73 6.77 -1.84
N LEU A 76 -5.90 6.00 -2.54
CA LEU A 76 -6.11 4.57 -2.73
C LEU A 76 -5.77 3.75 -1.47
N PHE A 77 -4.60 3.94 -0.89
CA PHE A 77 -4.16 3.15 0.27
C PHE A 77 -4.75 3.65 1.60
N GLY A 78 -4.86 4.97 1.77
CA GLY A 78 -5.47 5.55 2.96
C GLY A 78 -6.99 5.49 2.89
N GLY A 79 -7.58 6.08 1.85
CA GLY A 79 -9.02 6.07 1.65
C GLY A 79 -9.57 4.66 1.42
N GLY A 80 -9.13 3.99 0.36
CA GLY A 80 -9.59 2.63 0.04
C GLY A 80 -9.04 1.54 0.97
N GLY A 81 -7.77 1.61 1.34
CA GLY A 81 -7.09 0.55 2.09
C GLY A 81 -7.23 0.63 3.61
N VAL A 82 -7.49 1.81 4.19
CA VAL A 82 -7.69 1.96 5.64
C VAL A 82 -9.14 2.33 5.92
N ILE A 83 -9.59 3.50 5.47
CA ILE A 83 -10.90 4.05 5.83
C ILE A 83 -12.02 3.12 5.38
N ALA A 84 -12.03 2.69 4.11
CA ALA A 84 -13.07 1.81 3.61
C ALA A 84 -13.04 0.40 4.25
N ASN A 85 -11.87 -0.08 4.70
CA ASN A 85 -11.80 -1.34 5.45
C ASN A 85 -12.43 -1.19 6.84
N VAL A 86 -12.10 -0.11 7.56
CA VAL A 86 -12.68 0.18 8.88
C VAL A 86 -14.19 0.37 8.79
N LEU A 87 -14.67 1.12 7.79
CA LEU A 87 -16.10 1.34 7.58
C LEU A 87 -16.84 0.04 7.26
N ARG A 88 -16.30 -0.82 6.39
CA ARG A 88 -16.90 -2.13 6.11
C ARG A 88 -16.98 -3.01 7.34
N TYR A 89 -15.92 -3.01 8.16
CA TYR A 89 -15.93 -3.77 9.41
C TYR A 89 -16.94 -3.20 10.43
N ALA A 90 -17.07 -1.88 10.53
CA ALA A 90 -18.03 -1.24 11.41
C ALA A 90 -19.49 -1.50 10.99
N ASP A 91 -19.73 -1.60 9.68
CA ASP A 91 -21.07 -1.81 9.10
C ASP A 91 -21.51 -3.27 9.15
N SER A 92 -20.67 -4.20 8.68
CA SER A 92 -21.04 -5.62 8.54
C SER A 92 -20.09 -6.63 9.21
N GLY A 93 -19.18 -6.14 10.06
CA GLY A 93 -18.26 -7.00 10.80
C GLY A 93 -17.33 -7.79 9.87
N LEU A 94 -17.40 -9.11 9.97
CA LEU A 94 -16.52 -10.04 9.25
C LEU A 94 -17.07 -10.51 7.90
N GLU A 95 -18.23 -10.04 7.43
CA GLU A 95 -18.77 -10.48 6.15
C GLU A 95 -17.77 -10.30 4.98
N ASN A 96 -16.96 -9.25 5.05
CA ASN A 96 -15.94 -8.93 4.05
C ASN A 96 -14.55 -9.53 4.32
N TYR A 97 -14.39 -10.32 5.39
CA TYR A 97 -13.09 -10.79 5.88
C TYR A 97 -13.18 -12.22 6.43
N ALA A 98 -12.20 -13.03 6.06
CA ALA A 98 -12.13 -14.40 6.57
C ALA A 98 -11.98 -14.51 8.11
N SER A 99 -11.43 -13.49 8.76
CA SER A 99 -11.25 -13.44 10.22
C SER A 99 -10.90 -12.02 10.70
N ASN A 100 -10.99 -11.79 12.01
CA ASN A 100 -10.51 -10.54 12.63
C ASN A 100 -9.03 -10.30 12.37
N THR A 101 -8.21 -11.35 12.34
CA THR A 101 -6.79 -11.27 12.02
C THR A 101 -6.57 -10.78 10.59
N THR A 102 -7.37 -11.29 9.66
CA THR A 102 -7.29 -10.91 8.24
C THR A 102 -7.65 -9.44 8.04
N PHE A 103 -8.71 -8.97 8.70
CA PHE A 103 -9.05 -7.54 8.75
C PHE A 103 -7.91 -6.70 9.33
N ALA A 104 -7.39 -7.08 10.50
CA ALA A 104 -6.34 -6.33 11.19
C ALA A 104 -5.06 -6.24 10.34
N VAL A 105 -4.66 -7.33 9.69
CA VAL A 105 -3.51 -7.35 8.78
C VAL A 105 -3.74 -6.45 7.57
N ALA A 106 -4.93 -6.49 6.95
CA ALA A 106 -5.26 -5.63 5.82
C ALA A 106 -5.17 -4.14 6.18
N VAL A 107 -5.73 -3.75 7.32
CA VAL A 107 -5.67 -2.36 7.82
C VAL A 107 -4.24 -1.98 8.19
N ALA A 108 -3.48 -2.86 8.84
CA ALA A 108 -2.11 -2.59 9.26
C ALA A 108 -1.16 -2.36 8.06
N ILE A 109 -1.23 -3.20 7.03
CA ILE A 109 -0.41 -3.05 5.82
C ILE A 109 -0.71 -1.72 5.12
N ASN A 110 -2.00 -1.42 4.91
CA ASN A 110 -2.41 -0.17 4.25
C ASN A 110 -2.11 1.07 5.11
N GLY A 111 -2.27 0.97 6.43
CA GLY A 111 -1.92 2.03 7.37
C GLY A 111 -0.43 2.34 7.36
N PHE A 112 0.41 1.30 7.34
CA PHE A 112 1.85 1.44 7.17
C PHE A 112 2.21 2.13 5.85
N GLY A 113 1.65 1.67 4.72
CA GLY A 113 1.85 2.31 3.42
C GLY A 113 1.39 3.77 3.40
N THR A 114 0.23 4.06 3.98
CA THR A 114 -0.33 5.42 4.07
C THR A 114 0.61 6.35 4.83
N ALA A 115 1.11 5.93 6.00
CA ALA A 115 2.05 6.72 6.78
C ALA A 115 3.33 7.06 6.00
N LEU A 116 3.91 6.08 5.28
CA LEU A 116 5.08 6.32 4.44
C LEU A 116 4.79 7.30 3.29
N ASN A 117 3.62 7.20 2.66
CA ASN A 117 3.21 8.10 1.58
C ASN A 117 2.93 9.53 2.07
N ILE A 118 2.46 9.70 3.32
CA ILE A 118 2.34 11.02 3.97
C ILE A 118 3.74 11.65 4.13
N VAL A 119 4.69 10.89 4.70
CA VAL A 119 6.09 11.33 4.87
C VAL A 119 6.69 11.74 3.53
N ALA A 120 6.44 10.95 2.48
CA ALA A 120 6.90 11.25 1.13
C ALA A 120 6.25 12.52 0.56
N LEU A 121 4.92 12.65 0.61
CA LEU A 121 4.19 13.79 0.07
C LEU A 121 4.71 15.12 0.66
N PHE A 122 4.85 15.18 1.98
CA PHE A 122 5.30 16.39 2.69
C PHE A 122 6.81 16.63 2.60
N GLY A 123 7.57 15.70 2.04
CA GLY A 123 9.02 15.85 1.92
C GLY A 123 9.77 15.70 3.25
N TRP A 124 9.22 14.93 4.20
CA TRP A 124 9.81 14.72 5.53
C TRP A 124 10.94 13.68 5.53
N PHE A 125 11.82 13.77 4.53
CA PHE A 125 12.95 12.88 4.31
C PHE A 125 14.17 13.65 3.82
N LYS A 126 15.35 13.06 3.96
CA LYS A 126 16.61 13.61 3.47
C LYS A 126 16.93 13.05 2.08
N THR A 127 17.38 13.92 1.18
CA THR A 127 17.98 13.55 -0.09
C THR A 127 19.49 13.61 0.06
N VAL A 128 20.12 12.57 0.58
CA VAL A 128 21.58 12.47 0.46
C VAL A 128 21.88 12.21 -1.01
N ASN A 129 22.49 13.19 -1.68
CA ASN A 129 22.91 13.10 -3.08
C ASN A 129 23.60 11.75 -3.30
N CYS A 130 22.91 10.83 -3.96
CA CYS A 130 23.54 9.62 -4.46
C CYS A 130 24.21 10.00 -5.79
N THR A 131 25.26 10.82 -5.72
CA THR A 131 26.30 10.82 -6.76
C THR A 131 27.09 9.52 -6.55
N GLY A 132 26.52 8.43 -7.07
CA GLY A 132 27.27 7.21 -7.36
C GLY A 132 27.73 7.28 -8.80
#